data_AF-A9U6E6-F1
#
_entry.id   AF-A9U6E6-F1
#
_cell.length_a   1.000
_cell.length_b   1.000
_cell.length_c   1.000
_cell.angle_alpha   90.00
_cell.angle_beta   90.00
_cell.angle_gamma   90.00
#
_symmetry.space_group_name_H-M   'P 1'
#
loop_
_entity.id
_entity.type
_entity.pdbx_description
1 polymer ?
#
loop_
_entity_poly.entity_id
_entity_poly.type
_entity_poly.pdbx_seq_one_letter_code
_entity_poly.pdbx_strand_id
1 'polypeptide(L)'
;MPSALFKDTHERWVAVIGCPDPEMLDSCRTIAETCLLRINQFVKVKASIGISPAPKELNKLHQLYVDCTESLEQKVVCGGNRVFTGSVEDGAAEVGRLTIREPGAVLDLVKYGTDADISESMSDFEDMVKSWELPNLKDIQQQLFKWLMGIYRMAASAGWPDRSWEQDPIGLWEQLEQYDTLQSLQDQVESRLLSLAGDFRKMATSSSQIVQEAEKMIRTRYAENLSLQSVAAAVHVTPIWLSKLYKKEKGRTFIEELTS
;
A
#
# COMPACT_ATOMS: atom_id res chain seq x y z
N MET A 1 -7.93 -15.11 27.05
CA MET A 1 -8.63 -15.31 25.76
C MET A 1 -8.33 -16.72 25.29
N PRO A 2 -9.31 -17.54 24.91
CA PRO A 2 -9.01 -18.82 24.28
C PRO A 2 -8.35 -18.52 22.93
N SER A 3 -7.09 -18.91 22.82
CA SER A 3 -6.29 -18.74 21.62
C SER A 3 -5.53 -20.03 21.34
N ALA A 4 -5.55 -20.48 20.09
CA ALA A 4 -4.76 -21.62 19.64
C ALA A 4 -3.71 -21.12 18.64
N LEU A 5 -2.47 -21.55 18.82
CA LEU A 5 -1.38 -21.32 17.87
C LEU A 5 -0.83 -22.68 17.45
N PHE A 6 -0.85 -22.95 16.15
CA PHE A 6 -0.36 -24.21 15.59
C PHE A 6 0.27 -23.98 14.22
N LYS A 7 0.95 -24.99 13.71
CA LYS A 7 1.48 -24.99 12.34
C LYS A 7 0.56 -25.76 11.41
N ASP A 8 0.37 -25.25 10.21
CA ASP A 8 -0.32 -25.97 9.15
C ASP A 8 0.62 -26.96 8.43
N THR A 9 0.09 -27.65 7.41
CA THR A 9 0.82 -28.59 6.55
C THR A 9 1.91 -27.95 5.69
N HIS A 10 1.95 -26.61 5.62
CA HIS A 10 2.93 -25.81 4.87
C HIS A 10 3.90 -25.07 5.78
N GLU A 11 4.03 -25.48 7.06
CA GLU A 11 4.89 -24.84 8.06
C GLU A 11 4.54 -23.36 8.35
N ARG A 12 3.32 -22.92 8.00
CA ARG A 12 2.82 -21.58 8.33
C ARG A 12 2.25 -21.59 9.74
N TRP A 13 2.52 -20.53 10.49
CA TRP A 13 1.91 -20.32 11.81
C TRP A 13 0.48 -19.82 11.65
N VAL A 14 -0.46 -20.54 12.26
CA VAL A 14 -1.90 -20.22 12.28
C VAL A 14 -2.30 -19.90 13.72
N ALA A 15 -2.82 -18.69 13.92
CA ALA A 15 -3.36 -18.24 15.21
C ALA A 15 -4.88 -18.12 15.10
N VAL A 16 -5.60 -18.85 15.96
CA VAL A 16 -7.05 -18.73 16.12
C VAL A 16 -7.30 -18.02 17.44
N ILE A 17 -7.94 -16.85 17.39
CA ILE A 17 -8.24 -16.03 18.56
C ILE A 17 -9.75 -16.00 18.73
N GLY A 18 -10.26 -16.44 19.88
CA GLY A 18 -11.68 -16.32 20.20
C GLY A 18 -12.05 -14.85 20.38
N CYS A 19 -12.95 -14.35 19.53
CA CYS A 19 -13.40 -12.97 19.50
C CYS A 19 -14.88 -12.89 19.94
N PRO A 20 -15.16 -12.53 21.20
CA PRO A 20 -16.54 -12.47 21.71
C PRO A 20 -17.30 -11.20 21.29
N ASP A 21 -16.60 -10.16 20.79
CA ASP A 21 -17.18 -8.85 20.45
C ASP A 21 -16.65 -8.35 19.09
N PRO A 22 -17.50 -7.84 18.17
CA PRO A 22 -17.05 -7.20 16.92
C PRO A 22 -16.04 -6.05 17.08
N GLU A 23 -16.03 -5.30 18.19
CA GLU A 23 -15.02 -4.24 18.45
C GLU A 23 -13.58 -4.80 18.58
N MET A 24 -13.44 -6.11 18.77
CA MET A 24 -12.14 -6.76 18.94
C MET A 24 -11.42 -7.08 17.61
N LEU A 25 -12.07 -6.88 16.45
CA LEU A 25 -11.41 -7.02 15.15
C LEU A 25 -10.26 -6.01 14.99
N ASP A 26 -10.46 -4.76 15.43
CA ASP A 26 -9.41 -3.75 15.46
C ASP A 26 -8.27 -4.15 16.40
N SER A 27 -8.61 -4.78 17.53
CA SER A 27 -7.61 -5.33 18.45
C SER A 27 -6.80 -6.47 17.82
N CYS A 28 -7.42 -7.35 17.03
CA CYS A 28 -6.71 -8.41 16.29
C CYS A 28 -5.74 -7.82 15.25
N ARG A 29 -6.14 -6.74 14.57
CA ARG A 29 -5.26 -6.00 13.66
C ARG A 29 -4.07 -5.40 14.40
N THR A 30 -4.29 -4.71 15.52
CA THR A 30 -3.21 -4.14 16.34
C THR A 30 -2.24 -5.22 16.83
N ILE A 31 -2.75 -6.38 17.23
CA ILE A 31 -1.92 -7.52 17.65
C ILE A 31 -1.07 -8.03 16.48
N ALA A 32 -1.64 -8.18 15.29
CA ALA A 32 -0.90 -8.61 14.10
C ALA A 32 0.18 -7.60 13.70
N GLU A 33 -0.13 -6.31 13.69
CA GLU A 33 0.84 -5.24 13.42
C GLU A 33 1.98 -5.25 14.45
N THR A 34 1.65 -5.43 15.73
CA THR A 34 2.64 -5.55 16.81
C THR A 34 3.51 -6.80 16.64
N CYS A 35 2.92 -7.94 16.29
CA CYS A 35 3.65 -9.17 16.01
C CYS A 35 4.61 -8.98 14.84
N LEU A 36 4.14 -8.38 13.74
CA LEU A 36 4.96 -8.09 12.57
C LEU A 36 6.15 -7.18 12.91
N LEU A 37 5.89 -6.12 13.69
CA LEU A 37 6.94 -5.21 14.17
C LEU A 37 7.98 -5.96 15.01
N ARG A 38 7.54 -6.77 15.98
CA ARG A 38 8.43 -7.55 16.85
C ARG A 38 9.22 -8.62 16.10
N ILE A 39 8.61 -9.29 15.12
CA ILE A 39 9.31 -10.27 14.29
C ILE A 39 10.43 -9.59 13.50
N ASN A 40 10.15 -8.44 12.91
CA ASN A 40 11.16 -7.65 12.21
C ASN A 40 12.27 -7.16 13.15
N GLN A 41 11.92 -6.70 14.35
CA GLN A 41 12.84 -6.13 15.31
C GLN A 41 13.75 -7.18 15.98
N PHE A 42 13.17 -8.28 16.47
CA PHE A 42 13.88 -9.25 17.31
C PHE A 42 14.37 -10.49 16.56
N VAL A 43 13.60 -10.95 15.56
CA VAL A 43 13.93 -12.15 14.77
C VAL A 43 14.66 -11.77 13.47
N LYS A 44 14.52 -10.52 13.01
CA LYS A 44 15.16 -9.98 11.80
C LYS A 44 14.80 -10.74 10.52
N VAL A 45 13.58 -11.27 10.46
CA VAL A 45 13.02 -11.93 9.27
C VAL A 45 11.77 -11.20 8.81
N LYS A 46 11.55 -11.12 7.50
CA LYS A 46 10.33 -10.55 6.93
C LYS A 46 9.18 -11.55 7.08
N ALA A 47 8.07 -11.14 7.67
CA ALA A 47 6.89 -11.99 7.87
C ALA A 47 5.65 -11.36 7.24
N SER A 48 4.63 -12.13 6.87
CA SER A 48 3.37 -11.57 6.35
C SER A 48 2.22 -12.25 7.07
N ILE A 49 1.22 -11.47 7.47
CA ILE A 49 0.13 -11.94 8.33
C ILE A 49 -1.18 -11.73 7.60
N GLY A 50 -1.94 -12.80 7.38
CA GLY A 50 -3.31 -12.73 6.89
C GLY A 50 -4.27 -12.73 8.07
N ILE A 51 -5.26 -11.84 8.07
CA ILE A 51 -6.34 -11.75 9.06
C ILE A 51 -7.65 -11.87 8.31
N SER A 52 -8.56 -12.71 8.77
CA SER A 52 -9.94 -12.75 8.26
C SER A 52 -10.85 -11.95 9.19
N PRO A 53 -11.83 -11.21 8.66
CA PRO A 53 -12.92 -10.66 9.45
C PRO A 53 -13.76 -11.82 9.98
N ALA A 54 -14.15 -11.72 11.24
CA ALA A 54 -14.76 -12.83 11.96
C ALA A 54 -16.24 -13.02 11.57
N PRO A 55 -16.67 -14.21 11.12
CA PRO A 55 -18.05 -14.63 11.23
C PRO A 55 -18.28 -15.34 12.57
N LYS A 56 -19.51 -15.24 13.07
CA LYS A 56 -19.93 -15.69 14.41
C LYS A 56 -20.03 -17.22 14.57
N GLU A 57 -19.53 -18.02 13.63
CA GLU A 57 -19.77 -19.47 13.58
C GLU A 57 -18.49 -20.30 13.32
N LEU A 58 -18.27 -21.32 14.16
CA LEU A 58 -17.11 -22.24 14.09
C LEU A 58 -17.10 -23.12 12.82
N ASN A 59 -18.27 -23.33 12.21
CA ASN A 59 -18.42 -24.14 10.99
C ASN A 59 -17.76 -23.50 9.74
N LYS A 60 -17.46 -22.19 9.77
CA LYS A 60 -16.80 -21.46 8.68
C LYS A 60 -15.28 -21.36 8.84
N LEU A 61 -14.70 -22.00 9.85
CA LEU A 61 -13.27 -21.89 10.16
C LEU A 61 -12.36 -22.36 9.00
N HIS A 62 -12.79 -23.38 8.25
CA HIS A 62 -12.06 -23.82 7.06
C HIS A 62 -12.05 -22.75 5.96
N GLN A 63 -13.20 -22.09 5.73
CA GLN A 63 -13.32 -21.03 4.74
C GLN A 63 -12.45 -19.81 5.12
N LEU A 64 -12.47 -19.41 6.40
CA LEU A 64 -11.63 -18.32 6.90
C LEU A 64 -10.14 -18.59 6.73
N TYR A 65 -9.73 -19.85 6.91
CA TYR A 65 -8.36 -20.24 6.64
C TYR A 65 -8.03 -20.09 5.16
N VAL A 66 -8.91 -20.55 4.25
CA VAL A 66 -8.73 -20.35 2.80
C VAL A 66 -8.62 -18.87 2.46
N ASP A 67 -9.54 -18.03 2.95
CA ASP A 67 -9.57 -16.58 2.68
C ASP A 67 -8.29 -15.87 3.17
N CYS A 68 -7.80 -16.22 4.36
CA CYS A 68 -6.53 -15.74 4.88
C CYS A 68 -5.34 -16.16 4.01
N THR A 69 -5.36 -17.39 3.49
CA THR A 69 -4.28 -17.89 2.64
C THR A 69 -4.28 -17.22 1.27
N GLU A 70 -5.45 -16.99 0.66
CA GLU A 70 -5.58 -16.22 -0.58
C GLU A 70 -5.13 -14.77 -0.39
N SER A 71 -5.50 -14.15 0.73
CA SER A 71 -5.04 -12.80 1.07
C SER A 71 -3.51 -12.72 1.19
N LEU A 72 -2.86 -13.79 1.68
CA LEU A 72 -1.41 -13.89 1.74
C LEU A 72 -0.75 -14.08 0.36
N GLU A 73 -1.47 -14.56 -0.66
CA GLU A 73 -0.94 -14.65 -2.03
C GLU A 73 -0.74 -13.27 -2.66
N GLN A 74 -1.48 -12.26 -2.19
CA GLN A 74 -1.29 -10.85 -2.59
C GLN A 74 0.12 -10.32 -2.28
N LYS A 75 0.90 -11.00 -1.42
CA LYS A 75 2.32 -10.67 -1.17
C LYS A 75 3.17 -10.62 -2.43
N VAL A 76 2.80 -11.38 -3.46
CA VAL A 76 3.53 -11.43 -4.74
C VAL A 76 3.39 -10.11 -5.50
N VAL A 77 2.26 -9.43 -5.35
CA VAL A 77 1.92 -8.20 -6.10
C VAL A 77 2.16 -6.95 -5.25
N CYS A 78 1.70 -6.95 -3.99
CA CYS A 78 1.78 -5.79 -3.10
C CYS A 78 3.11 -5.69 -2.35
N GLY A 79 3.96 -6.71 -2.44
CA GLY A 79 5.16 -6.85 -1.63
C GLY A 79 4.84 -7.41 -0.23
N GLY A 80 5.68 -8.33 0.24
CA GLY A 80 5.53 -8.92 1.58
C GLY A 80 5.85 -7.92 2.72
N ASN A 81 5.90 -8.45 3.94
CA ASN A 81 6.18 -7.68 5.17
C ASN A 81 5.06 -6.75 5.63
N ARG A 82 3.81 -7.21 5.55
CA ARG A 82 2.62 -6.46 5.93
C ARG A 82 1.50 -7.37 6.43
N VAL A 83 0.48 -6.75 6.98
CA VAL A 83 -0.79 -7.40 7.35
C VAL A 83 -1.73 -7.31 6.15
N PHE A 84 -2.37 -8.43 5.81
CA PHE A 84 -3.38 -8.57 4.77
C PHE A 84 -4.71 -8.91 5.44
N THR A 85 -5.78 -8.21 5.10
CA THR A 85 -7.13 -8.49 5.64
C THR A 85 -8.01 -9.10 4.55
N GLY A 86 -8.64 -10.23 4.85
CA GLY A 86 -9.39 -11.04 3.90
C GLY A 86 -10.89 -10.92 4.05
N SER A 87 -11.50 -9.88 3.49
CA SER A 87 -12.77 -10.04 2.77
C SER A 87 -12.94 -8.89 1.80
N VAL A 88 -13.49 -9.25 0.65
CA VAL A 88 -14.05 -8.37 -0.39
C VAL A 88 -15.42 -7.82 0.05
N GLU A 89 -15.78 -7.94 1.33
CA GLU A 89 -17.04 -7.47 1.91
C GLU A 89 -16.78 -6.85 3.27
N ASP A 90 -16.21 -5.65 3.26
CA ASP A 90 -16.47 -4.62 4.27
C ASP A 90 -16.21 -3.26 3.61
N GLY A 91 -17.18 -2.88 2.78
CA GLY A 91 -17.33 -1.51 2.32
C GLY A 91 -17.72 -0.60 3.47
N ALA A 92 -16.78 -0.27 4.35
CA ALA A 92 -16.81 0.90 5.25
C ALA A 92 -15.60 1.00 6.20
N ALA A 93 -14.77 -0.03 6.36
CA ALA A 93 -13.65 0.03 7.31
C ALA A 93 -12.39 0.61 6.65
N GLU A 94 -12.15 1.89 6.91
CA GLU A 94 -10.89 2.63 6.68
C GLU A 94 -9.96 2.07 5.59
N VAL A 95 -10.25 2.41 4.33
CA VAL A 95 -9.26 2.29 3.27
C VAL A 95 -8.08 3.18 3.67
N GLY A 96 -7.00 2.54 4.12
CA GLY A 96 -5.84 3.19 4.71
C GLY A 96 -5.39 4.40 3.92
N ARG A 97 -5.03 5.47 4.63
CA ARG A 97 -4.45 6.69 4.05
C ARG A 97 -3.34 6.28 3.07
N LEU A 98 -3.33 6.87 1.86
CA LEU A 98 -2.20 6.73 0.94
C LEU A 98 -0.93 7.07 1.72
N THR A 99 -0.09 6.08 1.93
CA THR A 99 1.11 6.25 2.72
C THR A 99 2.31 6.23 1.80
N ILE A 100 3.21 7.20 1.97
CA ILE A 100 4.50 7.24 1.30
C ILE A 100 5.40 6.04 1.65
N ARG A 101 5.03 5.26 2.68
CA ARG A 101 5.72 4.00 3.03
C ARG A 101 5.63 2.95 1.92
N GLU A 102 4.59 2.99 1.10
CA GLU A 102 4.38 2.03 0.03
C GLU A 102 4.80 2.61 -1.33
N PRO A 103 5.88 2.09 -1.96
CA PRO A 103 6.37 2.64 -3.24
C PRO A 103 5.34 2.62 -4.37
N GLY A 104 4.42 1.64 -4.38
CA GLY A 104 3.32 1.57 -5.33
C GLY A 104 2.28 2.69 -5.15
N ALA A 105 1.93 2.99 -3.90
CA ALA A 105 1.03 4.10 -3.59
C ALA A 105 1.65 5.46 -3.97
N VAL A 106 2.97 5.60 -3.79
CA VAL A 106 3.72 6.79 -4.23
C VAL A 106 3.72 6.92 -5.75
N LEU A 107 3.92 5.81 -6.48
CA LEU A 107 3.87 5.83 -7.93
C LEU A 107 2.50 6.33 -8.44
N ASP A 108 1.40 5.81 -7.90
CA ASP A 108 0.06 6.26 -8.32
C ASP A 108 -0.19 7.71 -7.95
N LEU A 109 0.23 8.12 -6.74
CA LEU A 109 0.15 9.49 -6.27
C LEU A 109 0.88 10.45 -7.21
N VAL A 110 2.06 10.06 -7.68
CA VAL A 110 2.87 10.84 -8.62
C VAL A 110 2.27 10.83 -10.04
N LYS A 111 1.73 9.70 -10.49
CA LYS A 111 1.16 9.58 -11.85
C LYS A 111 -0.16 10.34 -12.01
N TYR A 112 -0.99 10.33 -10.97
CA TYR A 112 -2.40 10.70 -11.09
C TYR A 112 -2.86 11.72 -10.05
N GLY A 113 -2.06 11.95 -9.00
CA GLY A 113 -2.36 12.92 -7.95
C GLY A 113 -2.04 14.35 -8.31
N THR A 114 -2.54 15.26 -7.48
CA THR A 114 -2.22 16.68 -7.55
C THR A 114 -1.01 17.00 -6.67
N ASP A 115 -0.41 18.17 -6.88
CA ASP A 115 0.68 18.66 -6.02
C ASP A 115 0.26 18.71 -4.55
N ALA A 116 -0.99 19.10 -4.28
CA ALA A 116 -1.54 19.12 -2.93
C ALA A 116 -1.65 17.71 -2.31
N ASP A 117 -2.03 16.70 -3.10
CA ASP A 117 -2.10 15.31 -2.62
C ASP A 117 -0.69 14.79 -2.25
N ILE A 118 0.34 15.20 -3.01
CA ILE A 118 1.75 14.86 -2.73
C ILE A 118 2.21 15.53 -1.43
N SER A 119 2.03 16.84 -1.30
CA SER A 119 2.38 17.59 -0.09
C SER A 119 1.66 17.07 1.16
N GLU A 120 0.37 16.73 1.05
CA GLU A 120 -0.40 16.13 2.15
C GLU A 120 0.16 14.76 2.55
N SER A 121 0.56 13.93 1.59
CA SER A 121 1.14 12.61 1.87
C SER A 121 2.54 12.72 2.48
N MET A 122 3.27 13.79 2.17
CA MET A 122 4.58 14.09 2.75
C MET A 122 4.48 14.51 4.22
N SER A 123 3.32 14.86 4.77
CA SER A 123 3.17 15.11 6.22
C SER A 123 3.57 13.89 7.06
N ASP A 124 3.42 12.69 6.50
CA ASP A 124 3.68 11.42 7.20
C ASP A 124 5.16 10.98 7.05
N PHE A 125 6.03 11.85 6.52
CA PHE A 125 7.45 11.54 6.25
C PHE A 125 8.25 11.28 7.51
N GLU A 126 8.08 12.11 8.53
CA GLU A 126 8.76 11.92 9.81
C GLU A 126 8.38 10.58 10.44
N ASP A 127 7.10 10.21 10.39
CA ASP A 127 6.62 8.93 10.89
C ASP A 127 7.16 7.75 10.08
N MET A 128 7.24 7.89 8.74
CA MET A 128 7.89 6.90 7.89
C MET A 128 9.35 6.69 8.30
N VAL A 129 10.12 7.76 8.47
CA VAL A 129 11.54 7.66 8.85
C VAL A 129 11.70 7.06 10.25
N LYS A 130 10.89 7.49 11.23
CA LYS A 130 10.88 6.92 12.58
C LYS A 130 10.60 5.41 12.57
N SER A 131 9.73 4.94 11.67
CA SER A 131 9.39 3.53 11.56
C SER A 131 10.53 2.62 11.08
N TRP A 132 11.60 3.20 10.52
CA TRP A 132 12.78 2.43 10.13
C TRP A 132 13.66 2.07 11.34
N GLU A 133 13.43 2.66 12.50
CA GLU A 133 14.20 2.44 13.74
C GLU A 133 15.72 2.58 13.54
N LEU A 134 16.13 3.50 12.66
CA LEU A 134 17.54 3.68 12.29
C LEU A 134 18.24 4.63 13.28
N PRO A 135 19.47 4.29 13.73
CA PRO A 135 20.11 4.97 14.85
C PRO A 135 20.81 6.27 14.47
N ASN A 136 21.12 6.49 13.18
CA ASN A 136 21.87 7.65 12.73
C ASN A 136 21.36 8.18 11.38
N LEU A 137 21.71 9.43 11.08
CA LEU A 137 21.27 10.13 9.87
C LEU A 137 21.77 9.47 8.58
N LYS A 138 22.98 8.90 8.58
CA LYS A 138 23.54 8.24 7.39
C LYS A 138 22.75 7.02 6.99
N ASP A 139 22.30 6.21 7.95
CA ASP A 139 21.45 5.05 7.71
C ASP A 139 20.08 5.50 7.16
N ILE A 140 19.53 6.60 7.69
CA ILE A 140 18.29 7.22 7.19
C ILE A 140 18.47 7.67 5.74
N GLN A 141 19.54 8.40 5.42
CA GLN A 141 19.86 8.83 4.06
C GLN A 141 20.00 7.64 3.11
N GLN A 142 20.70 6.57 3.53
CA GLN A 142 20.84 5.33 2.75
C GLN A 142 19.51 4.65 2.48
N GLN A 143 18.65 4.56 3.49
CA GLN A 143 17.34 3.94 3.35
C GLN A 143 16.42 4.77 2.47
N LEU A 144 16.47 6.10 2.62
CA LEU A 144 15.72 7.04 1.80
C LEU A 144 16.14 6.98 0.33
N PHE A 145 17.45 6.92 0.06
CA PHE A 145 17.98 6.73 -1.28
C PHE A 145 17.46 5.44 -1.91
N LYS A 146 17.53 4.31 -1.19
CA LYS A 146 16.99 3.02 -1.68
C LYS A 146 15.50 3.11 -2.01
N TRP A 147 14.73 3.76 -1.14
CA TRP A 147 13.29 3.95 -1.33
C TRP A 147 13.00 4.81 -2.57
N LEU A 148 13.70 5.93 -2.74
CA LEU A 148 13.55 6.83 -3.89
C LEU A 148 13.94 6.13 -5.21
N MET A 149 15.04 5.37 -5.20
CA MET A 149 15.46 4.56 -6.35
C MET A 149 14.44 3.48 -6.71
N GLY A 150 13.74 2.92 -5.72
CA GLY A 150 12.62 2.02 -5.94
C GLY A 150 11.49 2.69 -6.73
N ILE A 151 11.12 3.91 -6.33
CA ILE A 151 10.10 4.71 -7.03
C ILE A 151 10.53 5.03 -8.45
N TYR A 152 11.78 5.47 -8.65
CA TYR A 152 12.31 5.79 -9.97
C TYR A 152 12.30 4.58 -10.91
N ARG A 153 12.69 3.39 -10.43
CA ARG A 153 12.61 2.15 -11.21
C ARG A 153 11.18 1.81 -11.62
N MET A 154 10.24 1.98 -10.69
CA MET A 154 8.82 1.75 -10.96
C MET A 154 8.28 2.78 -11.97
N ALA A 155 8.58 4.07 -11.79
CA ALA A 155 8.23 5.14 -12.72
C ALA A 155 8.80 4.89 -14.12
N ALA A 156 10.06 4.45 -14.19
CA ALA A 156 10.70 4.02 -15.41
C ALA A 156 9.97 2.87 -16.11
N SER A 157 9.55 1.85 -15.37
CA SER A 157 8.75 0.75 -15.93
C SER A 157 7.36 1.22 -16.40
N ALA A 158 6.85 2.31 -15.82
CA ALA A 158 5.62 2.98 -16.22
C ALA A 158 5.80 4.01 -17.35
N GLY A 159 7.00 4.10 -17.96
CA GLY A 159 7.26 4.91 -19.14
C GLY A 159 7.94 6.26 -18.87
N TRP A 160 8.32 6.60 -17.64
CA TRP A 160 9.05 7.84 -17.35
C TRP A 160 10.37 7.93 -18.15
N PRO A 161 10.58 9.01 -18.94
CA PRO A 161 11.66 9.09 -19.91
C PRO A 161 13.01 9.51 -19.30
N ASP A 162 13.00 10.16 -18.13
CA ASP A 162 14.25 10.56 -17.48
C ASP A 162 14.95 9.32 -16.89
N ARG A 163 16.20 9.14 -17.32
CA ARG A 163 17.12 8.07 -16.91
C ARG A 163 18.43 8.59 -16.36
N SER A 164 18.52 9.89 -16.09
CA SER A 164 19.69 10.51 -15.45
C SER A 164 20.09 9.80 -14.15
N TRP A 165 19.10 9.33 -13.40
CA TRP A 165 19.29 8.57 -12.17
C TRP A 165 19.94 7.18 -12.34
N GLU A 166 19.87 6.57 -13.52
CA GLU A 166 20.59 5.33 -13.84
C GLU A 166 22.05 5.61 -14.21
N GLN A 167 22.31 6.76 -14.84
CA GLN A 167 23.62 7.16 -15.34
C GLN A 167 24.50 7.75 -14.25
N ASP A 168 23.91 8.46 -13.28
CA ASP A 168 24.63 9.07 -12.16
C ASP A 168 23.94 8.81 -10.79
N PRO A 169 23.94 7.55 -10.32
CA PRO A 169 23.43 7.22 -8.99
C PRO A 169 24.29 7.80 -7.87
N ILE A 170 25.57 8.10 -8.15
CA ILE A 170 26.50 8.67 -7.17
C ILE A 170 26.16 10.14 -6.92
N GLY A 171 25.91 10.94 -7.96
CA GLY A 171 25.50 12.33 -7.81
C GLY A 171 24.17 12.47 -7.06
N LEU A 172 23.22 11.55 -7.27
CA LEU A 172 21.98 11.52 -6.48
C LEU A 172 22.21 11.18 -5.01
N TRP A 173 23.15 10.27 -4.72
CA TRP A 173 23.56 9.94 -3.36
C TRP A 173 24.22 11.15 -2.68
N GLU A 174 25.19 11.79 -3.34
CA GLU A 174 25.90 12.96 -2.82
C GLU A 174 24.96 14.13 -2.53
N GLN A 175 23.95 14.34 -3.38
CA GLN A 175 22.92 15.35 -3.14
C GLN A 175 22.10 15.06 -1.88
N LEU A 176 21.72 13.80 -1.62
CA LEU A 176 21.00 13.45 -0.39
C LEU A 176 21.88 13.56 0.86
N GLU A 177 23.18 13.26 0.73
CA GLU A 177 24.14 13.33 1.85
C GLU A 177 24.40 14.77 2.31
N GLN A 178 24.18 15.78 1.46
CA GLN A 178 24.32 17.22 1.79
C GLN A 178 23.24 17.75 2.76
N TYR A 179 22.19 16.96 3.02
CA TYR A 179 21.08 17.38 3.86
C TYR A 179 21.19 16.77 5.26
N ASP A 180 21.48 17.64 6.23
CA ASP A 180 21.84 17.26 7.60
C ASP A 180 20.65 17.20 8.55
N THR A 181 19.44 17.53 8.08
CA THR A 181 18.21 17.55 8.89
C THR A 181 17.09 16.76 8.24
N LEU A 182 16.21 16.20 9.08
CA LEU A 182 15.05 15.45 8.60
C LEU A 182 14.09 16.33 7.77
N GLN A 183 13.91 17.59 8.18
CA GLN A 183 13.11 18.56 7.43
C GLN A 183 13.72 18.82 6.04
N SER A 184 15.02 19.09 5.95
CA SER A 184 15.65 19.31 4.65
C SER A 184 15.60 18.07 3.74
N LEU A 185 15.64 16.87 4.32
CA LEU A 185 15.46 15.63 3.55
C LEU A 185 14.01 15.49 3.04
N GLN A 186 13.03 15.83 3.87
CA GLN A 186 11.61 15.82 3.50
C GLN A 186 11.34 16.76 2.32
N ASP A 187 11.79 18.01 2.41
CA ASP A 187 11.59 19.04 1.37
C ASP A 187 12.20 18.60 0.03
N GLN A 188 13.34 17.92 0.09
CA GLN A 188 14.05 17.43 -1.09
C GLN A 188 13.38 16.22 -1.73
N VAL A 189 12.88 15.30 -0.92
CA VAL A 189 12.09 14.17 -1.40
C VAL A 189 10.81 14.68 -2.05
N GLU A 190 10.11 15.59 -1.38
CA GLU A 190 8.89 16.21 -1.90
C GLU A 190 9.15 16.89 -3.26
N SER A 191 10.18 17.73 -3.36
CA SER A 191 10.57 18.39 -4.60
C SER A 191 10.82 17.40 -5.75
N ARG A 192 11.48 16.27 -5.47
CA ARG A 192 11.71 15.22 -6.47
C ARG A 192 10.43 14.50 -6.89
N LEU A 193 9.54 14.19 -5.95
CA LEU A 193 8.25 13.60 -6.26
C LEU A 193 7.36 14.55 -7.08
N LEU A 194 7.37 15.85 -6.75
CA LEU A 194 6.67 16.88 -7.51
C LEU A 194 7.23 17.01 -8.93
N SER A 195 8.55 17.01 -9.09
CA SER A 195 9.20 17.01 -10.41
C SER A 195 8.78 15.79 -11.25
N LEU A 196 8.85 14.61 -10.64
CA LEU A 196 8.44 13.35 -11.28
C LEU A 196 6.95 13.40 -11.69
N ALA A 197 6.09 13.93 -10.82
CA ALA A 197 4.67 14.09 -11.10
C ALA A 197 4.40 15.12 -12.20
N GLY A 198 5.23 16.16 -12.29
CA GLY A 198 5.21 17.13 -13.38
C GLY A 198 5.54 16.49 -14.73
N ASP A 199 6.51 15.57 -14.76
CA ASP A 199 6.85 14.84 -15.98
C ASP A 199 5.75 13.87 -16.40
N PHE A 200 5.18 13.12 -15.45
CA PHE A 200 4.02 12.29 -15.73
C PHE A 200 2.84 13.11 -16.24
N ARG A 201 2.56 14.30 -15.69
CA ARG A 201 1.50 15.19 -16.19
C ARG A 201 1.72 15.65 -17.64
N LYS A 202 2.97 15.84 -18.07
CA LYS A 202 3.29 16.17 -19.48
C LYS A 202 3.06 14.98 -20.42
N MET A 203 3.17 13.75 -19.90
CA MET A 203 3.05 12.51 -20.66
C MET A 203 1.65 11.91 -20.63
N ALA A 204 0.92 12.12 -19.55
CA ALA A 204 -0.28 11.37 -19.21
C ALA A 204 -1.52 11.93 -19.91
N THR A 205 -2.33 10.98 -20.35
CA THR A 205 -3.78 11.15 -20.52
C THR A 205 -4.45 11.29 -19.15
N SER A 206 -5.42 12.20 -19.03
CA SER A 206 -6.03 12.66 -17.78
C SER A 206 -6.54 11.53 -16.86
N SER A 207 -6.54 11.73 -15.54
CA SER A 207 -7.18 10.87 -14.52
C SER A 207 -8.59 10.40 -14.90
N SER A 208 -9.32 11.23 -15.63
CA SER A 208 -10.63 10.93 -16.21
C SER A 208 -10.64 9.66 -17.09
N GLN A 209 -9.55 9.32 -17.78
CA GLN A 209 -9.48 8.11 -18.59
C GLN A 209 -9.42 6.84 -17.75
N ILE A 210 -8.79 6.88 -16.58
CA ILE A 210 -8.72 5.72 -15.67
C ILE A 210 -10.11 5.42 -15.12
N VAL A 211 -10.85 6.46 -14.73
CA VAL A 211 -12.25 6.33 -14.30
C VAL A 211 -13.11 5.82 -15.45
N GLN A 212 -12.95 6.34 -16.66
CA GLN A 212 -13.70 5.87 -17.83
C GLN A 212 -13.42 4.40 -18.18
N GLU A 213 -12.16 3.96 -18.16
CA GLU A 213 -11.82 2.55 -18.40
C GLU A 213 -12.31 1.65 -17.26
N ALA A 214 -12.24 2.10 -16.00
CA ALA A 214 -12.83 1.40 -14.86
C ALA A 214 -14.36 1.27 -15.04
N GLU A 215 -15.06 2.34 -15.42
CA GLU A 215 -16.51 2.32 -15.68
C GLU A 215 -16.88 1.38 -16.84
N LYS A 216 -16.10 1.40 -17.92
CA LYS A 216 -16.29 0.51 -19.06
C LYS A 216 -16.13 -0.95 -18.64
N MET A 217 -15.15 -1.25 -17.79
CA MET A 217 -15.00 -2.59 -17.23
C MET A 217 -16.16 -3.00 -16.34
N ILE A 218 -16.61 -2.13 -15.43
CA ILE A 218 -17.78 -2.37 -14.57
C ILE A 218 -19.02 -2.66 -15.42
N ARG A 219 -19.28 -1.85 -16.46
CA ARG A 219 -20.43 -2.02 -17.36
C ARG A 219 -20.37 -3.30 -18.20
N THR A 220 -19.17 -3.71 -18.63
CA THR A 220 -19.00 -4.87 -19.52
C THR A 220 -19.00 -6.20 -18.75
N ARG A 221 -18.58 -6.19 -17.48
CA ARG A 221 -18.40 -7.40 -16.65
C ARG A 221 -19.27 -7.41 -15.39
N TYR A 222 -20.38 -6.67 -15.37
CA TYR A 222 -21.29 -6.57 -14.21
C TYR A 222 -21.81 -7.92 -13.69
N ALA A 223 -21.82 -8.97 -14.53
CA ALA A 223 -22.25 -10.32 -14.15
C ALA A 223 -21.17 -11.16 -13.42
N GLU A 224 -19.93 -10.67 -13.33
CA GLU A 224 -18.84 -11.29 -12.56
C GLU A 224 -18.74 -10.63 -11.18
N ASN A 225 -18.26 -11.36 -10.16
CA ASN A 225 -17.95 -10.79 -8.83
C ASN A 225 -16.74 -9.84 -8.95
N LEU A 226 -16.99 -8.61 -9.39
CA LEU A 226 -15.98 -7.57 -9.53
C LEU A 226 -15.59 -7.02 -8.16
N SER A 227 -14.31 -7.13 -7.82
CA SER A 227 -13.74 -6.49 -6.63
C SER A 227 -12.98 -5.21 -7.01
N LEU A 228 -12.87 -4.27 -6.08
CA LEU A 228 -12.04 -3.07 -6.23
C LEU A 228 -10.62 -3.41 -6.68
N GLN A 229 -10.07 -4.51 -6.14
CA GLN A 229 -8.75 -5.03 -6.46
C GLN A 229 -8.65 -5.49 -7.92
N SER A 230 -9.67 -6.20 -8.41
CA SER A 230 -9.70 -6.70 -9.79
C SER A 230 -9.74 -5.56 -10.81
N VAL A 231 -10.53 -4.51 -10.54
CA VAL A 231 -10.63 -3.36 -11.44
C VAL A 231 -9.40 -2.48 -11.35
N ALA A 232 -8.87 -2.24 -10.15
CA ALA A 232 -7.63 -1.49 -9.96
C ALA A 232 -6.44 -2.14 -10.67
N ALA A 233 -6.32 -3.47 -10.61
CA ALA A 233 -5.30 -4.21 -11.34
C ALA A 233 -5.43 -4.03 -12.86
N ALA A 234 -6.66 -4.06 -13.38
CA ALA A 234 -6.92 -3.94 -14.81
C ALA A 234 -6.70 -2.53 -15.36
N VAL A 235 -6.92 -1.49 -14.55
CA VAL A 235 -6.59 -0.10 -14.89
C VAL A 235 -5.19 0.32 -14.42
N HIS A 236 -4.37 -0.64 -13.95
CA HIS A 236 -2.99 -0.44 -13.53
C HIS A 236 -2.80 0.66 -12.46
N VAL A 237 -3.65 0.64 -11.43
CA VAL A 237 -3.55 1.49 -10.23
C VAL A 237 -3.71 0.66 -8.96
N THR A 238 -3.30 1.18 -7.81
CA THR A 238 -3.59 0.57 -6.51
C THR A 238 -5.07 0.69 -6.15
N PRO A 239 -5.64 -0.29 -5.42
CA PRO A 239 -7.04 -0.24 -4.98
C PRO A 239 -7.37 1.02 -4.17
N ILE A 240 -6.44 1.46 -3.33
CA ILE A 240 -6.56 2.68 -2.51
C ILE A 240 -6.68 3.90 -3.43
N TRP A 241 -5.85 3.98 -4.46
CA TRP A 241 -5.89 5.07 -5.43
C TRP A 241 -7.20 5.09 -6.21
N LEU A 242 -7.66 3.94 -6.72
CA LEU A 242 -8.92 3.83 -7.45
C LEU A 242 -10.11 4.30 -6.61
N SER A 243 -10.16 3.90 -5.33
CA SER A 243 -11.21 4.32 -4.40
C SER A 243 -11.22 5.83 -4.17
N LYS A 244 -10.05 6.43 -3.91
CA LYS A 244 -9.90 7.89 -3.79
C LYS A 244 -10.32 8.61 -5.08
N LEU A 245 -9.92 8.08 -6.23
CA LEU A 245 -10.22 8.66 -7.53
C LEU A 245 -11.74 8.66 -7.81
N TYR A 246 -12.44 7.56 -7.53
CA TYR A 246 -13.91 7.48 -7.63
C TYR A 246 -14.60 8.50 -6.73
N LYS A 247 -14.18 8.58 -5.46
CA LYS A 247 -14.75 9.54 -4.51
C LYS A 247 -14.52 11.00 -4.97
N LYS A 248 -13.34 11.30 -5.53
CA LYS A 248 -12.96 12.63 -6.01
C LYS A 248 -13.69 13.04 -7.28
N GLU A 249 -13.78 12.16 -8.28
CA GLU A 249 -14.37 12.51 -9.59
C GLU A 249 -15.89 12.29 -9.66
N LYS A 250 -16.44 11.30 -8.95
CA LYS A 250 -17.86 10.93 -9.01
C LYS A 250 -18.66 11.34 -7.78
N GLY A 251 -17.98 11.73 -6.69
CA GLY A 251 -18.63 12.05 -5.42
C GLY A 251 -19.23 10.85 -4.69
N ARG A 252 -19.04 9.63 -5.23
CA ARG A 252 -19.52 8.37 -4.69
C ARG A 252 -18.41 7.32 -4.68
N THR A 253 -18.52 6.35 -3.80
CA THR A 253 -17.54 5.27 -3.66
C THR A 253 -17.63 4.28 -4.82
N PHE A 254 -16.56 3.52 -5.04
CA PHE A 254 -16.53 2.46 -6.05
C PHE A 254 -17.65 1.42 -5.85
N ILE A 255 -18.00 1.12 -4.59
CA ILE A 255 -19.06 0.15 -4.28
C ILE A 255 -20.44 0.73 -4.62
N GLU A 256 -20.68 2.01 -4.32
CA GLU A 256 -21.92 2.68 -4.73
C GLU A 256 -22.09 2.66 -6.26
N GLU A 257 -20.99 2.75 -7.02
CA GLU A 257 -21.01 2.56 -8.47
C GLU A 257 -21.34 1.11 -8.88
N LEU A 258 -20.77 0.12 -8.19
CA LEU A 258 -21.00 -1.30 -8.49
C LEU A 258 -22.44 -1.76 -8.16
N THR A 259 -23.11 -1.06 -7.26
CA THR A 259 -24.45 -1.43 -6.76
C THR A 259 -25.58 -0.54 -7.34
N SER A 260 -25.24 0.42 -8.21
CA SER A 260 -26.19 1.32 -8.90
C SER A 260 -26.68 0.73 -10.21
#